data_AF-A0A1Y2BG76-F1
#
_entry.id   AF-A0A1Y2BG76-F1
#
_cell.length_a   1.000
_cell.length_b   1.000
_cell.length_c   1.000
_cell.angle_alpha   90.00
_cell.angle_beta   90.00
_cell.angle_gamma   90.00
#
_symmetry.space_group_name_H-M   'P 1'
#
loop_
_entity.id
_entity.type
_entity.pdbx_description
1 polymer ?
#
loop_
_entity_poly.entity_id
_entity_poly.type
_entity_poly.pdbx_seq_one_letter_code
_entity_poly.pdbx_strand_id
1 'polypeptide(L)' 'MTEAAELTLPPYFPLKLKKCADVSDSFFDCFDFNSAPNGDRDVGRQALIKCGTQLKLYKECMDKFKGSTKAERKQ' A
#
# COMPACT_ATOMS: atom_id res chain seq x y z
N MET A 1 -5.83 18.35 -8.79
CA MET A 1 -6.23 17.03 -8.25
C MET A 1 -4.95 16.30 -7.89
N THR A 2 -4.52 16.45 -6.65
CA THR A 2 -3.16 16.13 -6.19
C THR A 2 -3.22 14.89 -5.32
N GLU A 3 -3.24 13.71 -5.95
CA GLU A 3 -3.30 12.41 -5.25
C GLU A 3 -2.06 11.56 -5.57
N ALA A 4 -0.90 12.21 -5.71
CA ALA A 4 0.40 11.57 -5.92
C ALA A 4 1.18 11.37 -4.62
N ALA A 5 0.81 12.07 -3.53
CA ALA A 5 1.50 11.98 -2.24
C ALA A 5 1.12 10.72 -1.44
N GLU A 6 -0.06 10.15 -1.70
CA GLU A 6 -0.59 9.01 -0.92
C GLU A 6 -0.47 7.66 -1.66
N LEU A 7 0.11 7.63 -2.86
CA LEU A 7 0.39 6.41 -3.62
C LEU A 7 1.75 5.79 -3.31
N THR A 8 2.45 6.31 -2.30
CA THR A 8 3.71 5.76 -1.82
C THR A 8 3.46 4.53 -0.97
N LEU A 9 4.19 3.45 -1.25
CA LEU A 9 4.18 2.27 -0.39
C LEU A 9 4.66 2.68 1.01
N PRO A 10 3.93 2.30 2.06
CA PRO A 10 4.34 2.65 3.41
C PRO A 10 5.65 1.94 3.80
N PRO A 11 6.42 2.49 4.77
CA PRO A 11 7.74 1.96 5.15
C PRO A 11 7.72 0.57 5.81
N TYR A 12 6.52 0.05 6.06
CA TYR A 12 6.28 -1.28 6.61
C TYR A 12 5.92 -2.31 5.55
N PHE A 13 5.77 -1.92 4.29
CA PHE A 13 5.71 -2.86 3.19
C PHE A 13 7.01 -3.68 3.13
N PRO A 14 6.99 -5.02 2.94
CA PRO A 14 5.87 -5.90 2.56
C PRO A 14 5.17 -6.61 3.74
N LEU A 15 5.28 -6.11 4.98
CA LEU A 15 4.55 -6.71 6.11
C LEU A 15 3.04 -6.60 5.89
N LYS A 16 2.36 -7.74 5.85
CA LYS A 16 0.89 -7.82 5.98
C LYS A 16 0.53 -8.37 7.36
N LEU A 17 -0.27 -7.61 8.11
CA LEU A 17 -0.83 -8.08 9.36
C LEU A 17 -1.92 -9.08 9.03
N LYS A 18 -1.98 -10.23 9.71
CA LYS A 18 -3.03 -11.23 9.47
C LYS A 18 -4.45 -10.65 9.57
N LYS A 19 -4.64 -9.61 10.38
CA LYS A 19 -5.90 -8.88 10.52
C LYS A 19 -6.26 -8.01 9.30
N CYS A 20 -5.25 -7.56 8.55
CA CYS A 20 -5.39 -6.79 7.32
C CYS A 20 -5.07 -7.61 6.07
N ALA A 21 -4.89 -8.94 6.21
CA ALA A 21 -4.43 -9.77 5.11
C ALA A 21 -5.38 -9.72 3.92
N ASP A 22 -6.68 -9.61 4.16
CA ASP A 22 -7.73 -9.54 3.14
C ASP A 22 -7.62 -8.27 2.25
N VAL A 23 -7.50 -7.09 2.89
CA VAL A 23 -7.29 -5.82 2.18
C VAL A 23 -5.90 -5.72 1.57
N SER A 24 -4.90 -6.32 2.20
CA SER A 24 -3.54 -6.43 1.66
C SER A 24 -3.53 -7.29 0.40
N ASP A 25 -4.06 -8.50 0.44
CA ASP A 25 -4.09 -9.42 -0.71
C ASP A 25 -4.79 -8.78 -1.88
N SER A 26 -5.95 -8.14 -1.65
CA SER A 26 -6.67 -7.39 -2.69
C SER A 26 -5.81 -6.28 -3.35
N PHE A 27 -4.98 -5.60 -2.56
CA PHE A 27 -4.01 -4.64 -3.09
C PHE A 27 -2.89 -5.33 -3.87
N PHE A 28 -2.32 -6.40 -3.34
CA PHE A 28 -1.23 -7.15 -3.96
C PHE A 28 -1.67 -7.79 -5.28
N ASP A 29 -2.84 -8.41 -5.36
CA ASP A 29 -3.42 -8.95 -6.60
C ASP A 29 -3.60 -7.85 -7.66
N CYS A 30 -4.18 -6.71 -7.25
CA CYS A 30 -4.36 -5.59 -8.16
C CYS A 30 -3.01 -5.04 -8.65
N PHE A 31 -2.04 -4.92 -7.74
CA PHE A 31 -0.72 -4.39 -8.06
C PHE A 31 0.06 -5.36 -8.94
N ASP A 32 0.06 -6.66 -8.65
CA ASP A 32 0.72 -7.70 -9.46
C ASP A 32 0.17 -7.71 -10.89
N PHE A 33 -1.16 -7.71 -11.03
CA PHE A 33 -1.82 -7.67 -12.33
C PHE A 33 -1.49 -6.41 -13.14
N ASN A 34 -1.45 -5.24 -12.51
CA ASN A 34 -1.23 -3.96 -13.20
C ASN A 34 0.25 -3.56 -13.29
N SER A 35 1.14 -4.14 -12.49
CA SER A 35 2.58 -3.87 -12.50
C SER A 35 3.36 -4.78 -13.45
N ALA A 36 2.65 -5.66 -14.17
CA ALA A 36 3.22 -6.54 -15.17
C ALA A 36 4.11 -5.75 -16.16
N PRO A 37 5.36 -6.19 -16.40
CA PRO A 37 6.32 -5.45 -17.20
C PRO A 37 5.86 -5.39 -18.66
N ASN A 38 5.39 -4.22 -19.09
CA ASN A 38 4.88 -4.00 -20.44
C ASN A 38 5.79 -3.07 -21.28
N GLY A 39 7.04 -2.89 -20.85
CA GLY A 39 8.01 -1.96 -21.47
C GLY A 39 7.87 -0.50 -21.02
N ASP A 40 6.85 -0.19 -20.23
CA ASP A 40 6.64 1.15 -19.68
C ASP A 40 7.36 1.32 -18.32
N ARG A 41 8.13 2.41 -18.18
CA ARG A 41 8.92 2.69 -16.96
C ARG A 41 8.05 3.14 -15.79
N ASP A 42 6.86 3.64 -16.08
CA ASP A 42 5.89 4.14 -15.10
C ASP A 42 4.81 3.11 -14.79
N VAL A 43 4.87 1.88 -15.34
CA VAL A 43 3.88 0.83 -15.12
C VAL A 43 3.64 0.55 -13.63
N GLY A 44 4.69 0.55 -12.80
CA GLY A 44 4.56 0.39 -11.35
C GLY A 44 3.84 1.58 -10.68
N ARG A 45 4.07 2.81 -11.17
CA ARG A 45 3.38 4.00 -10.67
C ARG A 45 1.92 3.99 -11.12
N GLN A 46 1.64 3.61 -12.36
CA GLN A 46 0.28 3.47 -12.87
C GLN A 46 -0.50 2.36 -12.14
N ALA A 47 0.14 1.25 -11.81
CA ALA A 47 -0.44 0.20 -10.99
C ALA A 47 -0.83 0.73 -9.61
N LEU A 48 0.03 1.53 -8.97
CA LEU A 48 -0.31 2.19 -7.70
C LEU A 48 -1.52 3.12 -7.85
N ILE A 49 -1.58 3.94 -8.92
CA ILE A 49 -2.72 4.82 -9.19
C ILE A 49 -4.01 4.01 -9.33
N LYS A 50 -3.99 2.94 -10.12
CA LYS A 50 -5.16 2.07 -10.34
C LYS A 50 -5.60 1.34 -9.07
N CYS A 51 -4.65 0.94 -8.23
CA CYS A 51 -4.90 0.22 -6.98
C CYS A 51 -4.91 1.16 -5.75
N GLY A 52 -5.05 2.47 -5.96
CA GLY A 52 -4.97 3.49 -4.91
C GLY A 52 -6.05 3.32 -3.85
N THR A 53 -7.24 2.85 -4.25
CA THR A 53 -8.34 2.57 -3.32
C THR A 53 -7.99 1.44 -2.35
N GLN A 54 -7.45 0.32 -2.84
CA GLN A 54 -7.02 -0.80 -2.00
C GLN A 54 -5.80 -0.42 -1.15
N LEU A 55 -4.86 0.37 -1.70
CA LEU A 55 -3.71 0.89 -0.97
C LEU A 55 -4.14 1.73 0.24
N LYS A 56 -5.17 2.58 0.08
CA LYS A 56 -5.72 3.40 1.16
C LYS A 56 -6.32 2.54 2.28
N LEU A 57 -7.14 1.56 1.93
CA LEU A 57 -7.72 0.61 2.89
C LEU A 57 -6.64 -0.19 3.63
N TYR A 58 -5.62 -0.63 2.89
CA TYR A 58 -4.45 -1.29 3.46
C TYR A 58 -3.72 -0.37 4.45
N LYS A 59 -3.45 0.88 4.08
CA LYS A 59 -2.82 1.89 4.96
C LYS A 59 -3.66 2.15 6.20
N GLU A 60 -4.96 2.35 6.07
CA GLU A 60 -5.85 2.59 7.21
C GLU A 60 -5.90 1.40 8.17
N CYS A 61 -5.95 0.17 7.63
CA CYS A 61 -5.92 -1.02 8.45
C CYS A 61 -4.57 -1.16 9.14
N MET A 62 -3.47 -1.06 8.40
CA MET A 62 -2.11 -1.09 8.94
C MET A 62 -1.87 -0.02 9.99
N ASP A 63 -2.35 1.20 9.78
CA ASP A 63 -2.20 2.30 10.73
C ASP A 63 -2.94 2.00 12.04
N LYS A 64 -4.20 1.52 11.95
CA LYS A 64 -4.99 1.09 13.11
C LYS A 64 -4.30 0.00 13.94
N PHE A 65 -3.69 -0.98 13.28
CA PHE A 65 -3.06 -2.11 13.99
C PHE A 65 -1.59 -1.86 14.35
N LYS A 66 -0.83 -1.08 13.58
CA LYS A 66 0.53 -0.68 13.94
C LYS A 66 0.57 0.39 15.02
N GLY A 67 -0.48 1.19 15.16
CA GLY A 67 -0.70 2.08 16.29
C GLY A 67 -0.80 1.38 17.65
N SER A 68 -0.96 0.05 17.70
CA SER A 68 -0.96 -0.72 18.96
C SER A 68 0.39 -1.30 19.38
N THR A 69 1.47 -1.14 18.60
CA THR A 69 2.81 -1.56 19.04
C THR A 69 3.91 -0.58 18.61
N LYS A 70 4.37 0.19 19.61
CA LYS A 70 5.44 1.22 19.67
C LYS A 70 4.96 2.67 19.40
N ALA A 71 4.77 3.51 20.42
CA ALA A 71 5.77 4.03 21.38
C ALA A 71 6.88 4.85 20.71
N GLU A 72 7.03 6.10 21.18
CA GLU A 72 8.33 6.74 21.40
C GLU A 72 9.25 6.90 20.17
N ARG A 73 8.95 7.86 19.30
CA ARG A 73 10.04 8.71 18.79
C ARG A 73 10.31 9.79 19.83
N LYS A 74 11.20 9.48 20.76
CA LYS A 74 11.92 10.48 21.52
C LYS A 74 12.76 11.29 20.54
N GLN A 75 12.43 12.57 20.35
CA GLN A 75 13.41 13.64 20.12
C GLN A 75 12.92 14.86 20.90
#